data_AF-A0A936SSZ1-F1
#
_entry.id   AF-A0A936SSZ1-F1
#
_cell.length_a   1.000
_cell.length_b   1.000
_cell.length_c   1.000
_cell.angle_alpha   90.00
_cell.angle_beta   90.00
_cell.angle_gamma   90.00
#
_symmetry.space_group_name_H-M   'P 1'
#
loop_
_entity.id
_entity.type
_entity.pdbx_description
1 polymer ?
#
loop_
_entity_poly.entity_id
_entity_poly.type
_entity_poly.pdbx_seq_one_letter_code
_entity_poly.pdbx_strand_id
1 'polypeptide(L)'
;MFDIHSLDIGQLEQLRNQINRRLLQMRRTEGLRLPELLELFEEVKMNLLDQGKEWHSLERWQWMEGGIKFWLNPTEQDLYRPGWYTIDELIAWTHDTGPVMIEDLDDHGVTITWLSSSDESAVNPVDALLSRA
;
A
#
# COMPACT_ATOMS: atom_id res chain seq x y z
N MET A 1 3.81 -0.26 27.76
CA MET A 1 4.27 -0.87 26.50
C MET A 1 3.03 -1.44 25.84
N PHE A 2 2.66 -0.95 24.66
CA PHE A 2 1.49 -1.43 23.92
C PHE A 2 1.88 -2.76 23.25
N ASP A 3 1.10 -3.82 23.47
CA ASP A 3 1.34 -5.13 22.85
C ASP A 3 0.30 -5.37 21.75
N ILE A 4 0.78 -5.50 20.51
CA ILE A 4 -0.05 -5.67 19.31
C ILE A 4 -0.50 -7.13 19.19
N HIS A 5 0.24 -8.07 19.80
CA HIS A 5 0.00 -9.51 19.66
C HIS A 5 -1.19 -10.00 20.50
N SER A 6 -1.71 -9.17 21.41
CA SER A 6 -2.87 -9.49 22.25
C SER A 6 -4.20 -8.98 21.70
N LEU A 7 -4.20 -8.28 20.55
CA LEU A 7 -5.40 -7.65 20.00
C LEU A 7 -6.14 -8.61 19.08
N ASP A 8 -7.47 -8.66 19.22
CA ASP A 8 -8.32 -9.36 18.26
C ASP A 8 -8.40 -8.61 16.92
N ILE A 9 -8.93 -9.28 15.88
CA ILE A 9 -8.95 -8.71 14.53
C ILE A 9 -9.75 -7.40 14.44
N GLY A 10 -10.83 -7.27 15.19
CA GLY A 10 -11.64 -6.03 15.20
C GLY A 10 -10.89 -4.88 15.88
N GLN A 11 -10.17 -5.18 16.96
CA GLN A 11 -9.32 -4.22 17.66
C GLN A 11 -8.11 -3.80 16.82
N LEU A 12 -7.52 -4.72 16.05
CA LEU A 12 -6.45 -4.42 15.09
C LEU A 12 -6.95 -3.53 13.96
N GLU A 13 -8.15 -3.78 13.43
CA GLU A 13 -8.76 -2.90 12.45
C GLU A 13 -9.06 -1.51 13.01
N GLN A 14 -9.54 -1.44 14.26
CA GLN A 14 -9.81 -0.16 14.93
C GLN A 14 -8.51 0.62 15.19
N LEU A 15 -7.42 -0.06 15.56
CA LEU A 15 -6.10 0.53 15.73
C LEU A 15 -5.53 1.02 14.39
N ARG A 16 -5.60 0.20 13.34
CA ARG A 16 -5.24 0.59 11.96
C ARG A 16 -6.01 1.84 11.55
N ASN A 17 -7.31 1.88 11.78
CA ASN A 17 -8.15 3.03 11.43
C ASN A 17 -7.79 4.28 12.23
N GLN A 18 -7.43 4.15 13.52
CA GLN A 18 -6.97 5.27 14.35
C GLN A 18 -5.58 5.78 13.95
N ILE A 19 -4.64 4.88 13.62
CA ILE A 19 -3.32 5.23 13.10
C ILE A 19 -3.47 5.94 11.76
N ASN A 20 -4.32 5.42 10.86
CA ASN A 20 -4.60 6.06 9.57
C ASN A 20 -5.19 7.46 9.77
N ARG A 21 -6.16 7.65 10.66
CA ARG A 21 -6.71 8.97 11.01
C ARG A 21 -5.66 9.92 11.57
N ARG A 22 -4.75 9.42 12.41
CA ARG A 22 -3.69 10.24 13.02
C ARG A 22 -2.59 10.58 12.02
N LEU A 23 -2.26 9.68 11.10
CA LEU A 23 -1.36 9.94 9.98
C LEU A 23 -1.98 10.93 8.99
N LEU A 24 -3.29 10.86 8.74
CA LEU A 24 -4.04 11.84 7.95
C LEU A 24 -3.99 13.24 8.57
N GLN A 25 -4.18 13.35 9.89
CA GLN A 25 -4.05 14.62 10.63
C GLN A 25 -2.62 15.20 10.65
N MET A 26 -1.61 14.40 10.33
CA MET A 26 -0.22 14.85 10.20
C MET A 26 0.13 15.23 8.75
N ARG A 27 -0.74 14.97 7.76
CA ARG A 27 -0.53 15.33 6.35
C ARG A 27 -1.00 16.76 6.08
N ARG A 28 -0.13 17.56 5.47
CA ARG A 28 -0.26 19.02 5.21
C ARG A 28 -1.38 19.42 4.23
N THR A 29 -2.18 18.47 3.74
CA THR A 29 -3.19 18.67 2.68
C THR A 29 -4.65 18.68 3.20
N GLU A 30 -4.87 18.48 4.51
CA GLU A 30 -6.21 18.64 5.12
C GLU A 30 -6.71 20.09 4.98
N GLY A 31 -7.77 20.26 4.17
CA GLY A 31 -8.50 21.53 4.02
C GLY A 31 -8.49 22.11 2.61
N LEU A 32 -7.66 21.59 1.70
CA LEU A 32 -7.69 22.02 0.31
C LEU A 32 -8.95 21.52 -0.40
N ARG A 33 -9.67 22.45 -1.03
CA ARG A 33 -10.78 22.13 -1.92
C ARG A 33 -10.24 21.57 -3.22
N LEU A 34 -11.08 20.85 -3.96
CA LEU A 34 -10.71 20.26 -5.26
C LEU A 34 -9.96 21.23 -6.20
N PRO A 35 -10.35 22.52 -6.37
CA PRO A 35 -9.60 23.44 -7.21
C PRO A 35 -8.16 23.67 -6.74
N GLU A 36 -7.97 23.85 -5.43
CA GLU A 36 -6.64 24.09 -4.83
C GLU A 36 -5.76 22.84 -4.94
N LEU A 37 -6.37 21.65 -4.85
CA LEU A 37 -5.66 20.38 -5.06
C LEU A 37 -5.23 20.21 -6.53
N LEU A 38 -6.07 20.61 -7.48
CA LEU A 38 -5.73 20.56 -8.91
C LEU A 38 -4.65 21.58 -9.27
N GLU A 39 -4.66 22.77 -8.67
CA GLU A 39 -3.57 23.75 -8.83
C GLU A 39 -2.25 23.20 -8.30
N LEU A 40 -2.24 22.61 -7.10
CA LEU A 40 -1.06 21.96 -6.54
C LEU A 40 -0.61 20.78 -7.42
N PHE A 41 -1.55 20.05 -8.02
CA PHE A 41 -1.22 18.95 -8.92
C PHE A 41 -0.50 19.43 -10.19
N GLU A 42 -0.92 20.55 -10.78
CA GLU A 42 -0.20 21.17 -11.90
C GLU A 42 1.21 21.62 -11.49
N GLU A 43 1.39 22.20 -10.30
CA GLU A 43 2.72 22.55 -9.77
C GLU A 43 3.62 21.32 -9.60
N VAL A 44 3.08 20.23 -9.05
CA VAL A 44 3.81 18.96 -8.89
C VAL A 44 4.22 18.39 -10.25
N LYS A 45 3.36 18.46 -11.27
CA LYS A 45 3.73 18.05 -12.65
C LYS A 45 4.92 18.86 -13.17
N MET A 46 4.93 20.19 -12.97
CA MET A 46 6.07 21.01 -13.39
C MET A 46 7.36 20.60 -12.67
N ASN A 47 7.30 20.38 -11.36
CA ASN A 47 8.46 19.95 -10.57
C ASN A 47 9.00 18.58 -11.01
N LEU A 48 8.11 17.64 -11.36
CA LEU A 48 8.52 16.34 -11.89
C LEU A 48 9.23 16.47 -13.24
N LEU A 49 8.72 17.32 -14.15
CA LEU A 49 9.37 17.58 -15.44
C LEU A 49 10.73 18.25 -15.27
N ASP A 50 10.85 19.21 -14.36
CA ASP A 50 12.12 19.89 -14.06
C ASP A 50 13.18 18.91 -13.52
N GLN A 51 12.76 17.81 -12.89
CA GLN A 51 13.62 16.73 -12.44
C GLN A 51 13.87 15.64 -13.49
N GLY A 52 13.37 15.83 -14.72
CA GLY A 52 13.51 14.87 -15.81
C GLY A 52 12.62 13.64 -15.67
N LYS A 53 11.61 13.66 -14.80
CA LYS A 53 10.68 12.54 -14.62
C LYS A 53 9.58 12.60 -15.66
N GLU A 54 9.51 11.57 -16.49
CA GLU A 54 8.53 11.48 -17.57
C GLU A 54 7.45 10.44 -17.27
N TRP A 55 6.28 10.64 -17.87
CA TRP A 55 5.15 9.72 -17.76
C TRP A 55 4.41 9.58 -19.09
N HIS A 56 3.86 8.39 -19.31
CA HIS A 56 2.88 8.15 -20.37
C HIS A 56 1.48 8.63 -19.97
N SER A 57 1.16 8.69 -18.68
CA SER A 57 -0.14 9.17 -18.19
C SER A 57 -0.07 9.72 -16.77
N LEU A 58 -0.58 10.94 -16.58
CA LEU A 58 -0.73 11.60 -15.27
C LEU A 58 -1.82 12.68 -15.33
N GLU A 59 -3.03 12.31 -15.77
CA GLU A 59 -4.15 13.26 -15.93
C GLU A 59 -5.48 12.74 -15.36
N ARG A 60 -5.55 11.43 -15.07
CA ARG A 60 -6.76 10.80 -14.55
C ARG A 60 -6.74 10.87 -13.04
N TRP A 61 -7.84 11.27 -12.43
CA TRP A 61 -8.02 11.23 -10.98
C TRP A 61 -9.34 10.56 -10.62
N GLN A 62 -9.40 9.97 -9.42
CA GLN A 62 -10.59 9.34 -8.87
C GLN A 62 -10.67 9.57 -7.37
N TRP A 63 -11.91 9.62 -6.86
CA TRP A 63 -12.16 9.56 -5.43
C TRP A 63 -12.11 8.10 -4.97
N MET A 64 -11.12 7.75 -4.15
CA MET A 64 -10.98 6.40 -3.60
C MET A 64 -10.33 6.45 -2.22
N GLU A 65 -10.70 5.50 -1.36
CA GLU A 65 -10.16 5.38 0.01
C GLU A 65 -10.29 6.66 0.86
N GLY A 66 -11.30 7.49 0.57
CA GLY A 66 -11.59 8.72 1.32
C GLY A 66 -10.84 9.96 0.85
N GLY A 67 -10.14 9.91 -0.29
CA GLY A 67 -9.47 11.07 -0.88
C GLY A 67 -9.36 10.99 -2.39
N ILE A 68 -8.81 12.04 -3.00
CA ILE A 68 -8.51 12.08 -4.43
C ILE A 68 -7.15 11.42 -4.64
N LYS A 69 -7.09 10.50 -5.60
CA LYS A 69 -5.85 9.92 -6.11
C LYS A 69 -5.73 10.16 -7.61
N PHE A 70 -4.49 10.20 -8.07
CA PHE A 70 -4.10 10.44 -9.45
C PHE A 70 -3.44 9.18 -10.01
N TRP A 71 -3.84 8.79 -11.22
CA TRP A 71 -3.22 7.68 -11.92
C TRP A 71 -1.89 8.13 -12.51
N LEU A 72 -0.82 7.45 -12.13
CA LEU A 72 0.51 7.61 -12.70
C LEU A 72 0.87 6.38 -13.53
N ASN A 73 1.35 6.63 -14.74
CA ASN A 73 2.03 5.64 -15.56
C ASN A 73 3.39 6.23 -15.99
N PRO A 74 4.48 5.94 -15.26
CA PRO A 74 5.80 6.53 -15.53
C PRO A 74 6.39 5.94 -16.82
N THR A 75 7.34 6.67 -17.43
CA THR A 75 8.08 6.17 -18.62
C THR A 75 9.10 5.11 -18.20
N GLU A 76 9.84 5.35 -17.12
CA GLU A 76 10.83 4.42 -16.57
C GLU A 76 10.18 3.38 -15.65
N GLN A 77 9.39 2.48 -16.25
CA GLN A 77 8.66 1.44 -15.49
C GLN A 77 9.55 0.38 -14.85
N ASP A 78 10.82 0.33 -15.23
CA ASP A 78 11.82 -0.52 -14.57
C ASP A 78 12.19 0.03 -13.17
N LEU A 79 12.03 1.34 -12.96
CA LEU A 79 12.37 2.03 -11.71
C LEU A 79 11.13 2.45 -10.90
N TYR A 80 9.99 2.64 -11.57
CA TYR A 80 8.80 3.22 -10.95
C TYR A 80 7.53 2.40 -11.22
N ARG A 81 6.67 2.30 -10.19
CA ARG A 81 5.41 1.57 -10.25
C ARG A 81 4.30 2.42 -10.87
N PRO A 82 3.52 1.88 -11.81
CA PRO A 82 2.26 2.49 -12.22
C PRO A 82 1.18 2.24 -11.17
N GLY A 83 0.29 3.20 -10.96
CA GLY A 83 -0.74 3.08 -9.93
C GLY A 83 -1.51 4.35 -9.61
N TRP A 84 -2.36 4.26 -8.60
CA TRP A 84 -3.11 5.39 -8.04
C TRP A 84 -2.39 5.95 -6.82
N TYR A 85 -1.95 7.21 -6.93
CA TYR A 85 -1.17 7.90 -5.92
C TYR A 85 -1.87 9.16 -5.42
N THR A 86 -1.73 9.43 -4.13
CA THR A 86 -2.11 10.72 -3.54
C THR A 86 -1.14 11.80 -4.00
N ILE A 87 -1.57 13.07 -3.91
CA ILE A 87 -0.69 14.19 -4.25
C ILE A 87 0.59 14.21 -3.40
N ASP A 88 0.49 13.83 -2.13
CA ASP A 88 1.64 13.74 -1.21
C ASP A 88 2.66 12.68 -1.68
N GLU A 89 2.19 11.56 -2.25
CA GLU A 89 3.06 10.51 -2.77
C GLU A 89 3.75 10.95 -4.07
N LEU A 90 3.08 11.76 -4.90
CA LEU A 90 3.70 12.39 -6.07
C LEU A 90 4.74 13.44 -5.66
N ILE A 91 4.47 14.21 -4.60
CA ILE A 91 5.46 15.14 -4.01
C ILE A 91 6.65 14.35 -3.44
N ALA A 92 6.41 13.25 -2.73
CA ALA A 92 7.48 12.38 -2.26
C ALA A 92 8.33 11.87 -3.43
N TRP A 93 7.68 11.54 -4.56
CA TRP A 93 8.39 11.15 -5.77
C TRP A 93 9.26 12.29 -6.30
N THR A 94 8.87 13.57 -6.23
CA THR A 94 9.79 14.70 -6.54
C THR A 94 11.01 14.80 -5.61
N HIS A 95 11.11 13.96 -4.59
CA HIS A 95 12.27 13.89 -3.71
C HIS A 95 12.95 12.51 -3.77
N ASP A 96 12.69 11.73 -4.82
CA ASP A 96 13.19 10.37 -4.99
C ASP A 96 12.84 9.50 -3.77
N THR A 97 11.61 9.63 -3.28
CA THR A 97 11.09 8.86 -2.16
C THR A 97 9.64 8.43 -2.40
N GLY A 98 9.16 7.50 -1.56
CA GLY A 98 7.75 7.12 -1.54
C GLY A 98 7.42 5.89 -2.39
N PRO A 99 6.15 5.48 -2.38
CA PRO A 99 5.70 4.18 -2.90
C PRO A 99 5.70 4.07 -4.43
N VAL A 100 6.05 5.15 -5.12
CA VAL A 100 6.22 5.18 -6.57
C VAL A 100 7.49 4.44 -6.98
N MET A 101 8.55 4.47 -6.18
CA MET A 101 9.79 3.78 -6.53
C MET A 101 9.67 2.28 -6.32
N ILE A 102 10.17 1.50 -7.27
CA ILE A 102 10.39 0.08 -7.10
C ILE A 102 11.64 -0.03 -6.23
N GLU A 103 11.48 -0.45 -4.99
CA GLU A 103 12.64 -0.90 -4.21
C GLU A 103 13.24 -2.09 -4.97
N ASP A 104 14.49 -1.95 -5.42
CA ASP A 104 15.31 -3.10 -5.79
C ASP A 104 15.37 -3.98 -4.54
N LEU A 105 14.60 -5.07 -4.56
CA LEU A 105 14.82 -6.20 -3.68
C LEU A 105 16.14 -6.85 -4.12
N ASP A 106 17.26 -6.17 -3.86
CA ASP A 106 18.58 -6.75 -3.91
C ASP A 106 18.64 -7.85 -2.84
N ASP A 107 18.39 -9.07 -3.32
CA ASP A 107 19.17 -10.27 -3.03
C ASP A 107 19.37 -10.67 -1.55
N HIS A 108 18.29 -10.79 -0.79
CA HIS A 108 18.20 -11.83 0.25
C HIS A 108 16.95 -12.67 0.04
N GLY A 109 17.09 -13.67 -0.84
CA GLY A 109 16.07 -14.65 -1.16
C GLY A 109 15.44 -15.29 0.07
N VAL A 110 14.17 -14.99 0.32
CA VAL A 110 13.29 -15.87 1.07
C VAL A 110 12.33 -16.49 0.05
N THR A 111 12.65 -17.71 -0.38
CA THR A 111 11.70 -18.57 -1.08
C THR A 111 10.52 -18.81 -0.15
N ILE A 112 9.41 -18.10 -0.38
CA ILE A 112 8.13 -18.47 0.22
C ILE A 112 7.65 -19.74 -0.51
N THR A 113 7.96 -20.89 0.10
CA THR A 113 7.35 -22.15 -0.28
C THR A 113 5.93 -22.13 0.28
N TRP A 114 4.94 -21.93 -0.59
CA TRP A 114 3.55 -22.17 -0.25
C TRP A 114 3.39 -23.65 0.05
N LEU A 115 3.38 -24.03 1.33
CA LEU A 115 2.84 -25.32 1.73
C LEU A 115 1.35 -25.29 1.42
N SER A 116 0.96 -25.85 0.29
CA SER A 116 -0.41 -26.26 0.03
C SER A 116 -0.80 -27.24 1.14
N SER A 117 -1.50 -26.74 2.16
CA SER A 117 -2.23 -27.59 3.08
C SER A 117 -3.36 -28.28 2.31
N SER A 118 -3.04 -29.44 1.78
CA SER A 118 -4.00 -30.45 1.36
C SER A 118 -3.43 -31.79 1.76
N ASP A 119 -3.69 -32.19 3.00
CA ASP A 119 -4.08 -33.58 3.23
C ASP A 119 -5.06 -33.62 4.41
N GLU A 120 -6.33 -33.62 4.03
CA GLU A 120 -7.43 -34.11 4.84
C GLU A 120 -7.29 -35.63 4.91
N SER A 121 -6.85 -36.16 6.05
CA SER A 121 -7.04 -37.56 6.39
C SER A 121 -7.50 -37.65 7.85
N ALA A 122 -8.82 -37.63 7.98
CA ALA A 122 -9.55 -37.84 9.22
C ALA A 122 -9.15 -39.15 9.90
N VAL A 123 -8.82 -39.09 11.20
CA VAL A 123 -8.80 -40.26 12.07
C VAL A 123 -9.85 -40.04 13.16
N ASN A 124 -10.96 -40.77 13.01
CA ASN A 124 -12.08 -40.77 13.94
C ASN A 124 -11.71 -41.61 15.18
N PRO A 125 -11.85 -41.11 16.41
CA PRO A 125 -11.41 -41.82 17.62
C PRO A 125 -12.54 -42.72 18.15
N VAL A 126 -12.83 -43.84 17.48
CA VAL A 126 -13.76 -44.85 18.07
C VAL A 126 -13.43 -46.33 17.80
N ASP A 127 -12.47 -46.68 16.93
CA ASP A 127 -12.21 -48.09 16.58
C ASP A 127 -10.99 -48.76 17.26
N ALA A 128 -10.35 -48.13 18.24
CA ALA A 128 -9.12 -48.64 18.85
C ALA A 128 -9.30 -49.53 20.10
N LEU A 129 -10.50 -50.07 20.38
CA LEU A 129 -10.75 -50.81 21.63
C LEU A 129 -11.44 -52.19 21.50
N LEU A 130 -11.34 -52.89 20.37
CA LEU A 130 -11.85 -54.28 20.28
C LEU A 130 -10.96 -55.24 19.47
N SER A 131 -9.65 -55.23 19.72
CA SER A 131 -8.78 -56.33 19.29
C SER A 131 -7.56 -56.48 20.20
N ARG A 132 -7.80 -56.86 21.47
CA ARG A 132 -6.89 -57.69 22.29
C ARG A 132 -7.58 -58.06 23.61
N ALA A 133 -7.61 -59.37 23.86
CA ALA A 133 -8.20 -60.12 25.00
C ALA A 133 -9.68 -60.48 24.85
#